data_AF-A0A1B6GGQ5-F1
#
_entry.id   AF-A0A1B6GGQ5-F1
#
_cell.length_a   1.000
_cell.length_b   1.000
_cell.length_c   1.000
_cell.angle_alpha   90.00
_cell.angle_beta   90.00
_cell.angle_gamma   90.00
#
_symmetry.space_group_name_H-M   'P 1'
#
loop_
_entity.id
_entity.type
_entity.pdbx_description
1 polymer ?
#
loop_
_entity_poly.entity_id
_entity_poly.type
_entity_poly.pdbx_seq_one_letter_code
_entity_poly.pdbx_strand_id
1 'polypeptide(L)'
;NTYVDDSFTVKDLVKRYGYVKQLRWEVSNASGKCIHAFPAIPMLPPTSYFTQVVDGVNTYVLPPISFLSNLFMYWRGQLMLRFDFVATMMHTGRLLIGYVPGDYKQDLSLEQLYGSSYVEFDLKEQQSIEYKTPFISDKIYWHRGLDLSQSSENSYAPGYIYIFVLAPLAIMDSIANFVEFNMYLAGAENFELVIPAQPSIGLSFNPKSIVPTYAKARFLEGYYPVYVGTYVYLGINDQPYSIGQSFAIFRYGTGYQHVAQVYLPSKTDYKNNVAYYLTLSSGTGAKDFKIRSKQDGQPDIPVSVFIPWFDGDYTYLLPCRSASVAQTFLDKMLRVGGDFSSVFFANYRPDTVFYPYWNDDVDPFVNQKGDWIFLETKVTTLESQIEDAMLAVHQIGDNRFVGCSESLLNPTTSVPSTSHGSYQFGESFNDLKDYTRRYQPYAVASISKAT
;
A
#
# COMPACT_ATOMS: atom_id res chain seq x y z
N ASN A 1 17.13 -8.13 -46.53
CA ASN A 1 16.69 -7.55 -45.25
C ASN A 1 17.12 -8.45 -44.11
N THR A 2 18.36 -8.28 -43.65
CA THR A 2 18.76 -8.79 -42.33
C THR A 2 17.99 -7.99 -41.30
N TYR A 3 16.97 -8.61 -40.69
CA TYR A 3 16.38 -8.09 -39.47
C TYR A 3 17.51 -8.06 -38.43
N VAL A 4 17.98 -6.86 -38.09
CA VAL A 4 18.83 -6.65 -36.93
C VAL A 4 17.89 -6.72 -35.75
N ASP A 5 17.96 -7.81 -34.97
CA ASP A 5 17.22 -7.92 -33.73
C ASP A 5 17.58 -6.74 -32.83
N ASP A 6 16.57 -6.10 -32.25
CA ASP A 6 16.77 -5.09 -31.21
C ASP A 6 17.64 -5.70 -30.09
N SER A 7 18.68 -4.96 -29.70
CA SER A 7 19.50 -5.31 -28.54
C SER A 7 18.61 -5.50 -27.31
N PHE A 8 18.57 -6.73 -26.79
CA PHE A 8 17.72 -7.13 -25.68
C PHE A 8 18.44 -6.98 -24.33
N THR A 9 19.13 -5.86 -24.14
CA THR A 9 19.84 -5.57 -22.89
C THR A 9 18.97 -4.78 -21.94
N VAL A 10 19.20 -4.93 -20.63
CA VAL A 10 18.51 -4.14 -19.61
C VAL A 10 18.72 -2.64 -19.88
N LYS A 11 19.95 -2.25 -20.23
CA LYS A 11 20.33 -0.86 -20.49
C LYS A 11 19.59 -0.21 -21.66
N ASP A 12 19.25 -0.97 -22.70
CA ASP A 12 18.53 -0.42 -23.86
C ASP A 12 17.01 -0.36 -23.61
N LEU A 13 16.48 -1.33 -22.85
CA LEU A 13 15.06 -1.37 -22.53
C LEU A 13 14.64 -0.30 -21.52
N VAL A 14 15.45 -0.02 -20.49
CA VAL A 14 15.13 1.01 -19.48
C VAL A 14 15.05 2.43 -20.07
N LYS A 15 15.73 2.69 -21.20
CA LYS A 15 15.72 4.00 -21.88
C LYS A 15 14.43 4.29 -22.65
N ARG A 16 13.57 3.29 -22.84
CA ARG A 16 12.30 3.47 -23.56
C ARG A 16 11.30 4.19 -22.66
N TYR A 17 10.84 5.36 -23.10
CA TYR A 17 9.78 6.09 -22.41
C TYR A 17 8.50 5.24 -22.34
N GLY A 18 8.02 5.03 -21.12
CA GLY A 18 6.69 4.50 -20.88
C GLY A 18 5.78 5.56 -20.27
N TYR A 19 4.52 5.55 -20.68
CA TYR A 19 3.49 6.39 -20.09
C TYR A 19 3.25 6.00 -18.63
N VAL A 20 3.07 7.00 -17.76
CA VAL A 20 2.78 6.79 -16.34
C VAL A 20 1.38 7.27 -15.99
N LYS A 21 1.13 8.57 -16.15
CA LYS A 21 -0.12 9.22 -15.74
C LYS A 21 -0.33 10.54 -16.46
N GLN A 22 -1.58 10.95 -16.56
CA GLN A 22 -1.97 12.29 -16.94
C GLN A 22 -2.16 13.17 -15.70
N LEU A 23 -1.65 14.39 -15.77
CA LEU A 23 -1.79 15.43 -14.77
C LEU A 23 -2.55 16.62 -15.37
N ARG A 24 -3.14 17.45 -14.51
CA ARG A 24 -3.96 18.60 -14.93
C ARG A 24 -3.44 19.87 -14.28
N TRP A 25 -3.32 20.92 -15.08
CA TRP A 25 -2.97 22.27 -14.66
C TRP A 25 -4.12 23.22 -14.98
N GLU A 26 -4.65 23.91 -13.98
CA GLU A 26 -5.82 24.77 -14.11
C GLU A 26 -5.47 26.25 -13.99
N VAL A 27 -6.27 27.13 -14.63
CA VAL A 27 -6.18 28.60 -14.47
C VAL A 27 -6.37 29.03 -13.02
N SER A 28 -7.09 28.23 -12.22
CA SER A 28 -7.28 28.45 -10.77
C SER A 28 -5.99 28.26 -9.95
N ASN A 29 -4.98 27.58 -10.49
CA ASN A 29 -3.73 27.32 -9.79
C ASN A 29 -2.86 28.59 -9.79
N ALA A 30 -2.88 29.30 -8.65
CA ALA A 30 -2.06 30.47 -8.42
C ALA A 30 -0.55 30.14 -8.40
N SER A 31 0.28 31.18 -8.56
CA SER A 31 1.73 31.07 -8.41
C SER A 31 2.08 30.52 -7.03
N GLY A 32 3.07 29.64 -6.96
CA GLY A 32 3.48 28.94 -5.75
C GLY A 32 2.64 27.70 -5.42
N LYS A 33 1.59 27.39 -6.19
CA LYS A 33 0.83 26.15 -6.00
C LYS A 33 1.62 24.93 -6.50
N CYS A 34 1.81 23.93 -5.64
CA CYS A 34 2.24 22.60 -6.04
C CYS A 34 1.08 21.87 -6.74
N ILE A 35 1.26 21.51 -8.01
CA ILE A 35 0.33 20.73 -8.82
C ILE A 35 0.41 19.26 -8.43
N HIS A 36 1.63 18.73 -8.39
CA HIS A 36 1.87 17.33 -8.08
C HIS A 36 3.26 17.13 -7.47
N ALA A 37 3.34 16.15 -6.58
CA ALA A 37 4.58 15.70 -5.98
C ALA A 37 4.59 14.18 -5.95
N PHE A 38 5.73 13.57 -6.29
CA PHE A 38 5.87 12.11 -6.36
C PHE A 38 7.31 11.67 -6.09
N PRO A 39 7.51 10.43 -5.61
CA PRO A 39 8.85 9.93 -5.29
C PRO A 39 9.70 9.78 -6.56
N ALA A 40 10.97 10.16 -6.48
CA ALA A 40 11.94 10.01 -7.56
C ALA A 40 12.53 8.60 -7.57
N ILE A 41 11.69 7.61 -7.91
CA ILE A 41 12.04 6.19 -7.96
C ILE A 41 11.63 5.59 -9.31
N PRO A 42 12.33 4.56 -9.82
CA PRO A 42 12.04 3.98 -11.12
C PRO A 42 10.71 3.23 -11.16
N MET A 43 10.22 2.76 -10.00
CA MET A 43 8.90 2.16 -9.85
C MET A 43 8.11 2.94 -8.80
N LEU A 44 7.24 3.84 -9.27
CA LEU A 44 6.30 4.61 -8.45
C LEU A 44 5.27 3.71 -7.74
N PRO A 45 4.57 4.23 -6.72
CA PRO A 45 3.46 3.53 -6.08
C PRO A 45 2.36 3.12 -7.07
N PRO A 46 1.61 2.03 -6.82
CA PRO A 46 0.56 1.55 -7.73
C PRO A 46 -0.52 2.60 -8.07
N THR A 47 -0.80 3.53 -7.14
CA THR A 47 -1.75 4.65 -7.32
C THR A 47 -1.31 5.70 -8.35
N SER A 48 -0.03 5.68 -8.73
CA SER A 48 0.53 6.56 -9.76
C SER A 48 0.27 6.07 -11.17
N TYR A 49 -0.11 4.80 -11.37
CA TYR A 49 -0.31 4.24 -12.71
C TYR A 49 -1.78 4.15 -13.11
N PHE A 50 -2.00 4.04 -14.42
CA PHE A 50 -3.29 3.63 -14.93
C PHE A 50 -3.65 2.23 -14.41
N THR A 51 -4.82 2.12 -13.79
CA THR A 51 -5.32 0.89 -13.16
C THR A 51 -6.51 0.36 -13.95
N GLN A 52 -6.48 -0.94 -14.25
CA GLN A 52 -7.56 -1.70 -14.87
C GLN A 52 -7.90 -2.92 -14.00
N VAL A 53 -9.16 -3.34 -14.01
CA VAL A 53 -9.61 -4.51 -13.24
C VAL A 53 -9.77 -5.70 -14.17
N VAL A 54 -9.06 -6.79 -13.91
CA VAL A 54 -9.18 -8.07 -14.64
C VAL A 54 -9.54 -9.15 -13.63
N ASP A 55 -10.67 -9.83 -13.83
CA ASP A 55 -11.26 -10.83 -12.93
C ASP A 55 -11.31 -10.39 -11.45
N GLY A 56 -11.64 -9.12 -11.20
CA GLY A 56 -11.77 -8.56 -9.85
C GLY A 56 -10.45 -8.18 -9.17
N VAL A 57 -9.33 -8.26 -9.87
CA VAL A 57 -8.01 -7.84 -9.37
C VAL A 57 -7.50 -6.60 -10.11
N ASN A 58 -6.93 -5.67 -9.36
CA ASN A 58 -6.29 -4.48 -9.92
C ASN A 58 -5.02 -4.86 -10.66
N THR A 59 -4.90 -4.40 -11.90
CA THR A 59 -3.74 -4.56 -12.77
C THR A 59 -3.28 -3.18 -13.22
N TYR A 60 -1.97 -3.00 -13.37
CA TYR A 60 -1.36 -1.69 -13.58
C TYR A 60 -0.56 -1.68 -14.88
N VAL A 61 -0.65 -0.58 -15.64
CA VAL A 61 0.17 -0.37 -16.84
C VAL A 61 1.46 0.31 -16.42
N LEU A 62 2.57 -0.42 -16.51
CA LEU A 62 3.89 0.05 -16.05
C LEU A 62 4.77 0.47 -17.23
N PRO A 63 5.59 1.53 -17.06
CA PRO A 63 6.63 1.84 -18.03
C PRO A 63 7.74 0.77 -17.99
N PRO A 64 8.54 0.64 -19.07
CA PRO A 64 9.59 -0.40 -19.17
C PRO A 64 10.58 -0.38 -18.01
N ILE A 65 10.99 0.82 -17.57
CA ILE A 65 11.87 0.99 -16.41
C ILE A 65 11.24 0.45 -15.12
N SER A 66 9.98 0.76 -14.81
CA SER A 66 9.29 0.24 -13.61
C SER A 66 9.21 -1.28 -13.62
N PHE A 67 8.87 -1.86 -14.77
CA PHE A 67 8.77 -3.32 -14.92
C PHE A 67 10.13 -4.00 -14.71
N LEU A 68 11.20 -3.46 -15.29
CA LEU A 68 12.54 -4.02 -15.12
C LEU A 68 13.08 -3.81 -13.71
N SER A 69 12.91 -2.62 -13.11
CA SER A 69 13.35 -2.33 -11.74
C SER A 69 12.72 -3.24 -10.70
N ASN A 70 11.50 -3.73 -10.95
CA ASN A 70 10.84 -4.70 -10.10
C ASN A 70 11.57 -6.06 -10.02
N LEU A 71 12.37 -6.41 -11.04
CA LEU A 71 13.13 -7.67 -11.12
C LEU A 71 14.45 -7.66 -10.35
N PHE A 72 14.82 -6.50 -9.79
CA PHE A 72 16.10 -6.27 -9.09
C PHE A 72 15.85 -5.65 -7.72
N MET A 73 16.71 -5.94 -6.75
CA MET A 73 16.61 -5.43 -5.39
C MET A 73 17.06 -3.97 -5.29
N TYR A 74 18.07 -3.60 -6.08
CA TYR A 74 18.69 -2.29 -6.02
C TYR A 74 18.78 -1.62 -7.38
N TRP A 75 18.79 -0.28 -7.36
CA TRP A 75 18.96 0.56 -8.53
C TRP A 75 19.80 1.78 -8.20
N ARG A 76 20.40 2.41 -9.21
CA ARG A 76 21.04 3.73 -9.08
C ARG A 76 20.97 4.49 -10.40
N GLY A 77 21.26 5.78 -10.33
CA GLY A 77 21.41 6.63 -11.50
C GLY A 77 20.18 7.47 -11.78
N GLN A 78 20.26 8.24 -12.86
CA GLN A 78 19.30 9.31 -13.13
C GLN A 78 18.05 8.77 -13.81
N LEU A 79 16.90 9.34 -13.45
CA LEU A 79 15.65 9.10 -14.14
C LEU A 79 15.45 10.18 -15.20
N MET A 80 14.80 9.82 -16.29
CA MET A 80 14.40 10.74 -17.33
C MET A 80 12.89 10.87 -17.32
N LEU A 81 12.42 12.06 -17.02
CA LEU A 81 11.00 12.42 -17.03
C LEU A 81 10.72 13.23 -18.29
N ARG A 82 9.69 12.84 -19.04
CA ARG A 82 9.17 13.68 -20.13
C ARG A 82 7.75 14.07 -19.84
N PHE A 83 7.46 15.36 -19.96
CA PHE A 83 6.12 15.90 -19.80
C PHE A 83 5.66 16.45 -21.15
N ASP A 84 4.60 15.88 -21.70
CA ASP A 84 4.00 16.31 -22.97
C ASP A 84 2.67 17.02 -22.69
N PHE A 85 2.61 18.33 -22.94
CA PHE A 85 1.49 19.21 -22.65
C PHE A 85 0.52 19.26 -23.83
N VAL A 86 -0.74 18.90 -23.57
CA VAL A 86 -1.84 18.97 -24.55
C VAL A 86 -2.46 20.35 -24.47
N ALA A 87 -1.86 21.30 -25.17
CA ALA A 87 -2.27 22.70 -25.19
C ALA A 87 -2.28 23.27 -26.61
N THR A 88 -2.98 24.39 -26.80
CA THR A 88 -2.85 25.23 -28.00
C THR A 88 -1.86 26.36 -27.75
N MET A 89 -1.41 27.04 -28.81
CA MET A 89 -0.54 28.23 -28.71
C MET A 89 -1.16 29.40 -27.91
N MET A 90 -2.46 29.33 -27.63
CA MET A 90 -3.21 30.35 -26.88
C MET A 90 -3.16 30.13 -25.36
N HIS A 91 -2.61 29.00 -24.91
CA HIS A 91 -2.30 28.76 -23.51
C HIS A 91 -0.87 29.21 -23.24
N THR A 92 -0.69 30.03 -22.21
CA THR A 92 0.64 30.50 -21.78
C THR A 92 0.79 30.34 -20.28
N GLY A 93 2.00 30.09 -19.82
CA GLY A 93 2.32 30.04 -18.40
C GLY A 93 3.62 29.29 -18.17
N ARG A 94 4.08 29.27 -16.92
CA ARG A 94 5.38 28.70 -16.56
C ARG A 94 5.27 27.76 -15.38
N LEU A 95 5.90 26.60 -15.49
CA LEU A 95 6.03 25.62 -14.43
C LEU A 95 7.49 25.52 -13.98
N LEU A 96 7.68 25.19 -12.71
CA LEU A 96 8.99 24.86 -12.16
C LEU A 96 8.94 23.41 -11.69
N ILE A 97 9.79 22.58 -12.28
CA ILE A 97 9.89 21.16 -11.96
C ILE A 97 11.22 20.96 -11.24
N GLY A 98 11.21 20.44 -10.02
CA GLY A 98 12.44 20.28 -9.26
C GLY A 98 12.49 19.03 -8.42
N TYR A 99 13.72 18.58 -8.15
CA TYR A 99 14.06 17.45 -7.30
C TYR A 99 14.57 17.96 -5.96
N VAL A 100 13.96 17.47 -4.88
CA VAL A 100 14.42 17.69 -3.51
C VAL A 100 14.91 16.36 -2.92
N PRO A 101 16.19 16.26 -2.49
CA PRO A 101 16.71 15.06 -1.86
C PRO A 101 16.10 14.82 -0.48
N GLY A 102 15.98 13.55 -0.08
CA GLY A 102 15.48 13.12 1.22
C GLY A 102 13.95 12.94 1.25
N ASP A 103 13.38 13.15 2.43
CA ASP A 103 11.98 12.81 2.70
C ASP A 103 10.97 13.73 2.01
N TYR A 104 9.74 13.22 1.90
CA TYR A 104 8.61 13.97 1.38
C TYR A 104 8.31 15.18 2.27
N LYS A 105 8.07 16.33 1.64
CA LYS A 105 7.72 17.59 2.30
C LYS A 105 6.37 18.04 1.77
N GLN A 106 5.33 17.84 2.59
CA GLN A 106 3.96 18.20 2.23
C GLN A 106 3.80 19.71 1.95
N ASP A 107 4.41 20.54 2.78
CA ASP A 107 4.31 22.01 2.73
C ASP A 107 5.60 22.65 2.19
N LEU A 108 6.22 22.04 1.18
CA LEU A 108 7.35 22.65 0.48
C LEU A 108 6.90 23.94 -0.22
N SER A 109 7.63 25.05 -0.04
CA SER A 109 7.36 26.29 -0.76
C SER A 109 8.13 26.37 -2.08
N LEU A 110 7.65 27.21 -3.01
CA LEU A 110 8.31 27.45 -4.30
C LEU A 110 9.71 28.04 -4.11
N GLU A 111 9.89 28.93 -3.13
CA GLU A 111 11.18 29.54 -2.77
C GLU A 111 12.17 28.50 -2.24
N GLN A 112 11.69 27.51 -1.48
CA GLN A 112 12.53 26.41 -0.99
C GLN A 112 12.97 25.50 -2.13
N LEU A 113 12.12 25.29 -3.15
CA LEU A 113 12.45 24.45 -4.30
C LEU A 113 13.58 25.06 -5.14
N TYR A 114 13.66 26.39 -5.24
CA TYR A 114 14.78 27.10 -5.88
C TYR A 114 16.14 26.79 -5.24
N GLY A 115 16.18 26.37 -3.97
CA GLY A 115 17.39 25.92 -3.29
C GLY A 115 17.86 24.52 -3.70
N SER A 116 17.12 23.81 -4.56
CA SER A 116 17.41 22.45 -5.01
C SER A 116 17.67 22.39 -6.53
N SER A 117 17.79 21.20 -7.11
CA SER A 117 17.90 21.06 -8.56
C SER A 117 16.54 21.25 -9.21
N TYR A 118 16.42 22.15 -10.19
CA TYR A 118 15.17 22.42 -10.89
C TYR A 118 15.40 22.69 -12.38
N VAL A 119 14.30 22.68 -13.12
CA VAL A 119 14.18 23.17 -14.49
C VAL A 119 12.91 24.03 -14.59
N GLU A 120 13.00 25.14 -15.31
CA GLU A 120 11.85 25.98 -15.65
C GLU A 120 11.32 25.58 -17.02
N PHE A 121 9.99 25.49 -17.12
CA PHE A 121 9.28 25.19 -18.35
C PHE A 121 8.37 26.35 -18.71
N ASP A 122 8.50 26.87 -19.94
CA ASP A 122 7.59 27.84 -20.51
C ASP A 122 6.72 27.20 -21.60
N LEU A 123 5.41 27.16 -21.36
CA LEU A 123 4.43 26.57 -22.27
C LEU A 123 4.34 27.33 -23.61
N LYS A 124 4.72 28.61 -23.64
CA LYS A 124 4.69 29.42 -24.85
C LYS A 124 5.76 29.00 -25.86
N GLU A 125 6.90 28.52 -25.38
CA GLU A 125 8.06 28.20 -26.22
C GLU A 125 8.01 26.76 -26.74
N GLN A 126 7.57 25.82 -25.91
CA GLN A 126 7.56 24.39 -26.22
C GLN A 126 6.41 23.67 -25.52
N GLN A 127 5.95 22.58 -26.14
CA GLN A 127 4.85 21.75 -25.62
C GLN A 127 5.33 20.47 -24.93
N SER A 128 6.65 20.24 -24.90
CA SER A 128 7.25 19.10 -24.22
C SER A 128 8.52 19.54 -23.50
N ILE A 129 8.82 18.91 -22.38
CA ILE A 129 10.09 19.10 -21.66
C ILE A 129 10.59 17.76 -21.13
N GLU A 130 11.89 17.56 -21.27
CA GLU A 130 12.62 16.46 -20.64
C GLU A 130 13.38 16.98 -19.43
N TYR A 131 13.13 16.38 -18.27
CA TYR A 131 13.84 16.65 -17.03
C TYR A 131 14.62 15.42 -16.60
N LYS A 132 15.94 15.56 -16.61
CA LYS A 132 16.86 14.54 -16.09
C LYS A 132 17.04 14.75 -14.60
N THR A 133 16.48 13.87 -13.79
CA THR A 133 16.57 14.00 -12.32
C THR A 133 18.00 13.74 -11.87
N PRO A 134 18.50 14.44 -10.83
CA PRO A 134 19.73 14.00 -10.17
C PRO A 134 19.47 12.71 -9.37
N PHE A 135 20.54 12.00 -9.04
CA PHE A 135 20.52 10.87 -8.10
C PHE A 135 21.40 11.25 -6.91
N ILE A 136 20.78 11.79 -5.86
CA ILE A 136 21.47 12.26 -4.65
C ILE A 136 21.03 11.33 -3.52
N SER A 137 21.99 10.60 -2.98
CA SER A 137 21.77 9.60 -1.93
C SER A 137 23.00 9.49 -1.05
N ASP A 138 22.80 9.11 0.21
CA ASP A 138 23.83 8.67 1.16
C ASP A 138 24.37 7.27 0.81
N LYS A 139 23.67 6.53 -0.05
CA LYS A 139 24.00 5.17 -0.48
C LYS A 139 24.39 5.13 -1.95
N ILE A 140 25.27 4.19 -2.30
CA ILE A 140 25.70 3.96 -3.68
C ILE A 140 24.55 3.43 -4.54
N TYR A 141 23.75 2.54 -3.96
CA TYR A 141 22.55 1.98 -4.56
C TYR A 141 21.35 2.20 -3.65
N TRP A 142 20.20 2.36 -4.26
CA TRP A 142 18.94 2.54 -3.58
C TRP A 142 18.07 1.30 -3.70
N HIS A 143 17.32 0.97 -2.65
CA HIS A 143 16.43 -0.19 -2.65
C HIS A 143 15.23 0.05 -3.58
N ARG A 144 14.66 -1.03 -4.12
CA ARG A 144 13.44 -0.96 -4.94
C ARG A 144 12.26 -0.44 -4.10
N GLY A 145 11.35 0.31 -4.74
CA GLY A 145 10.23 0.95 -4.03
C GLY A 145 9.17 -0.02 -3.49
N LEU A 146 8.93 -1.15 -4.17
CA LEU A 146 7.95 -2.16 -3.78
C LEU A 146 8.67 -3.48 -3.49
N ASP A 147 8.57 -3.98 -2.26
CA ASP A 147 9.12 -5.26 -1.84
C ASP A 147 8.04 -6.14 -1.18
N LEU A 148 8.01 -7.43 -1.56
CA LEU A 148 7.03 -8.40 -1.06
C LEU A 148 7.43 -9.03 0.28
N SER A 149 8.72 -9.00 0.63
CA SER A 149 9.23 -9.53 1.91
C SER A 149 9.03 -8.60 3.09
N GLN A 150 8.77 -7.31 2.84
CA GLN A 150 8.59 -6.33 3.90
C GLN A 150 7.11 -6.08 4.14
N SER A 151 6.64 -6.45 5.33
CA SER A 151 5.30 -6.11 5.79
C SER A 151 5.17 -4.60 5.91
N SER A 152 4.53 -3.96 4.94
CA SER A 152 4.11 -2.54 4.96
C SER A 152 5.20 -1.46 5.10
N GLU A 153 6.49 -1.80 5.10
CA GLU A 153 7.58 -0.82 5.06
C GLU A 153 7.73 -0.32 3.61
N ASN A 154 7.17 0.86 3.34
CA ASN A 154 7.43 1.56 2.09
C ASN A 154 8.93 1.82 1.99
N SER A 155 9.60 1.26 0.99
CA SER A 155 10.96 1.70 0.67
C SER A 155 10.91 3.19 0.32
N TYR A 156 11.50 4.01 1.19
CA TYR A 156 11.62 5.46 1.04
C TYR A 156 12.28 5.79 -0.29
N ALA A 157 11.95 6.93 -0.89
CA ALA A 157 12.62 7.42 -2.09
C ALA A 157 13.89 8.19 -1.73
N PRO A 158 14.93 8.24 -2.60
CA PRO A 158 16.12 9.06 -2.35
C PRO A 158 15.83 10.56 -2.44
N GLY A 159 14.68 10.91 -3.04
CA GLY A 159 14.17 12.27 -3.13
C GLY A 159 12.78 12.28 -3.76
N TYR A 160 12.22 13.46 -3.87
CA TYR A 160 10.89 13.70 -4.43
C TYR A 160 10.96 14.77 -5.50
N ILE A 161 10.16 14.58 -6.55
CA ILE A 161 9.96 15.58 -7.60
C ILE A 161 8.69 16.36 -7.30
N TYR A 162 8.79 17.67 -7.44
CA TYR A 162 7.69 18.60 -7.27
C TYR A 162 7.48 19.41 -8.56
N ILE A 163 6.22 19.65 -8.89
CA ILE A 163 5.80 20.48 -10.02
C ILE A 163 5.03 21.66 -9.47
N PHE A 164 5.63 22.85 -9.53
CA PHE A 164 5.04 24.10 -9.06
C PHE A 164 4.61 25.00 -10.21
N VAL A 165 3.57 25.79 -9.97
CA VAL A 165 3.20 26.89 -10.84
C VAL A 165 4.12 28.09 -10.56
N LEU A 166 4.94 28.46 -11.52
CA LEU A 166 5.76 29.67 -11.45
C LEU A 166 4.94 30.88 -11.90
N ALA A 167 4.43 30.83 -13.13
CA ALA A 167 3.47 31.80 -13.65
C ALA A 167 2.14 31.09 -13.94
N PRO A 168 1.01 31.58 -13.41
CA PRO A 168 -0.32 30.96 -13.62
C PRO A 168 -0.64 30.76 -15.09
N LEU A 169 -1.50 29.77 -15.37
CA LEU A 169 -1.99 29.51 -16.71
C LEU A 169 -2.85 30.69 -17.17
N ALA A 170 -2.42 31.38 -18.21
CA ALA A 170 -3.17 32.43 -18.88
C ALA A 170 -3.73 31.91 -20.22
N ILE A 171 -5.00 32.24 -20.46
CA ILE A 171 -5.77 31.79 -21.62
C ILE A 171 -6.45 32.97 -22.31
N MET A 172 -6.90 32.78 -23.55
CA MET A 172 -7.83 33.68 -24.23
C MET A 172 -9.28 33.23 -24.01
N ASP A 173 -10.24 34.17 -24.03
CA ASP A 173 -11.66 33.82 -23.96
C ASP A 173 -12.03 32.87 -25.11
N SER A 174 -12.73 31.76 -24.81
CA SER A 174 -13.19 30.68 -25.71
C SER A 174 -12.32 29.41 -25.81
N ILE A 175 -11.28 29.23 -24.98
CA ILE A 175 -10.56 27.94 -24.85
C ILE A 175 -10.74 27.32 -23.46
N ALA A 176 -10.35 26.05 -23.32
CA ALA A 176 -10.42 25.33 -22.05
C ALA A 176 -9.65 26.05 -20.94
N ASN A 177 -10.18 26.05 -19.72
CA ASN A 177 -9.55 26.66 -18.54
C ASN A 177 -8.53 25.74 -17.84
N PHE A 178 -8.02 24.75 -18.57
CA PHE A 178 -7.05 23.79 -18.08
C PHE A 178 -6.20 23.24 -19.22
N VAL A 179 -5.01 22.79 -18.87
CA VAL A 179 -4.10 22.03 -19.74
C VAL A 179 -3.87 20.68 -19.07
N GLU A 180 -4.03 19.60 -19.83
CA GLU A 180 -3.62 18.28 -19.41
C GLU A 180 -2.23 17.97 -19.95
N PHE A 181 -1.41 17.29 -19.16
CA PHE A 181 -0.08 16.90 -19.58
C PHE A 181 0.24 15.47 -19.16
N ASN A 182 0.87 14.75 -20.08
CA ASN A 182 1.21 13.34 -19.93
C ASN A 182 2.61 13.21 -19.37
N MET A 183 2.75 12.42 -18.32
CA MET A 183 4.03 12.09 -17.71
C MET A 183 4.54 10.75 -18.23
N TYR A 184 5.77 10.76 -18.74
CA TYR A 184 6.50 9.57 -19.17
C TYR A 184 7.76 9.40 -18.32
N LEU A 185 8.17 8.15 -18.12
CA LEU A 185 9.34 7.78 -17.32
C LEU A 185 10.25 6.83 -18.12
N ALA A 186 11.54 7.09 -18.06
CA ALA A 186 12.61 6.26 -18.58
C ALA A 186 13.85 6.36 -17.69
N GLY A 187 14.82 5.47 -17.90
CA GLY A 187 16.14 5.53 -17.29
C GLY A 187 17.09 6.36 -18.16
N ALA A 188 17.93 7.18 -17.53
CA ALA A 188 19.01 7.85 -18.24
C ALA A 188 20.13 6.87 -18.64
N GLU A 189 21.14 7.36 -19.35
CA GLU A 189 22.28 6.54 -19.80
C GLU A 189 23.10 5.91 -18.66
N ASN A 190 23.07 6.52 -17.47
CA ASN A 190 23.75 6.07 -16.25
C ASN A 190 22.83 5.35 -15.26
N PHE A 191 21.61 5.01 -15.67
CA PHE A 191 20.71 4.21 -14.87
C PHE A 191 21.15 2.74 -14.87
N GLU A 192 21.23 2.15 -13.68
CA GLU A 192 21.68 0.77 -13.48
C GLU A 192 20.78 0.03 -12.49
N LEU A 193 20.59 -1.26 -12.75
CA LEU A 193 19.86 -2.20 -11.90
C LEU A 193 20.82 -3.29 -11.42
N VAL A 194 20.73 -3.66 -10.16
CA VAL A 194 21.69 -4.56 -9.52
C VAL A 194 21.00 -5.52 -8.55
N ILE A 195 21.53 -6.75 -8.47
CA ILE A 195 21.02 -7.88 -7.69
C ILE A 195 19.62 -8.31 -8.14
N PRO A 196 19.49 -9.37 -8.96
CA PRO A 196 18.23 -10.05 -9.22
C PRO A 196 17.48 -10.42 -7.93
N ALA A 197 16.19 -10.13 -7.88
CA ALA A 197 15.33 -10.49 -6.76
C ALA A 197 13.97 -11.01 -7.24
N GLN A 198 13.21 -11.62 -6.33
CA GLN A 198 11.84 -12.06 -6.59
C GLN A 198 11.01 -10.89 -7.12
N PRO A 199 10.36 -11.00 -8.30
CA PRO A 199 9.47 -9.96 -8.83
C PRO A 199 8.38 -9.59 -7.82
N SER A 200 8.20 -8.30 -7.56
CA SER A 200 7.14 -7.78 -6.68
C SER A 200 5.76 -7.72 -7.33
N ILE A 201 5.69 -7.84 -8.65
CA ILE A 201 4.45 -7.88 -9.44
C ILE A 201 4.37 -9.18 -10.25
N GLY A 202 3.14 -9.67 -10.43
CA GLY A 202 2.82 -10.78 -11.32
C GLY A 202 2.27 -10.32 -12.67
N LEU A 203 2.14 -11.28 -13.59
CA LEU A 203 1.50 -11.05 -14.90
C LEU A 203 -0.04 -11.01 -14.76
N SER A 204 -0.69 -10.24 -15.61
CA SER A 204 -2.16 -10.15 -15.69
C SER A 204 -2.82 -11.31 -16.48
N PHE A 205 -2.05 -12.30 -16.96
CA PHE A 205 -2.58 -13.40 -17.76
C PHE A 205 -3.49 -14.36 -16.98
N ASN A 206 -3.26 -14.49 -15.67
CA ASN A 206 -4.12 -15.28 -14.78
C ASN A 206 -4.15 -14.59 -13.40
N PRO A 207 -4.98 -13.56 -13.22
CA PRO A 207 -5.00 -12.78 -11.99
C PRO A 207 -5.73 -13.48 -10.82
N LYS A 208 -6.06 -14.76 -10.94
CA LYS A 208 -6.76 -15.52 -9.89
C LYS A 208 -5.86 -15.69 -8.67
N SER A 209 -6.12 -14.90 -7.63
CA SER A 209 -5.51 -15.10 -6.31
C SER A 209 -6.25 -16.19 -5.56
N ILE A 210 -5.71 -17.42 -5.59
CA ILE A 210 -6.18 -18.51 -4.72
C ILE A 210 -5.53 -18.29 -3.36
N VAL A 211 -6.19 -17.50 -2.51
CA VAL A 211 -5.77 -17.40 -1.12
C VAL A 211 -6.13 -18.71 -0.42
N PRO A 212 -5.16 -19.47 0.14
CA PRO A 212 -5.45 -20.75 0.76
C PRO A 212 -6.47 -20.60 1.89
N THR A 213 -7.38 -21.57 2.04
CA THR A 213 -8.50 -21.57 3.01
C THR A 213 -8.05 -21.46 4.48
N TYR A 214 -6.77 -21.74 4.76
CA TYR A 214 -6.14 -21.60 6.07
C TYR A 214 -5.50 -20.23 6.31
N ALA A 215 -5.50 -19.33 5.32
CA ALA A 215 -4.92 -18.00 5.43
C ALA A 215 -5.98 -16.89 5.59
N LYS A 216 -7.25 -17.27 5.80
CA LYS A 216 -8.37 -16.33 5.94
C LYS A 216 -9.20 -16.66 7.17
N ALA A 217 -9.69 -15.62 7.83
CA ALA A 217 -10.59 -15.80 8.96
C ALA A 217 -11.97 -16.27 8.48
N ARG A 218 -12.53 -17.29 9.15
CA ARG A 218 -13.81 -17.93 8.79
C ARG A 218 -14.37 -18.70 9.98
N PHE A 219 -15.67 -19.00 9.94
CA PHE A 219 -16.25 -19.93 10.91
C PHE A 219 -15.63 -21.32 10.79
N LEU A 220 -15.41 -21.97 11.92
CA LEU A 220 -14.94 -23.36 11.97
C LEU A 220 -16.00 -24.31 11.41
N GLU A 221 -15.54 -25.45 10.90
CA GLU A 221 -16.44 -26.49 10.41
C GLU A 221 -17.33 -27.00 11.54
N GLY A 222 -18.65 -27.08 11.29
CA GLY A 222 -19.66 -27.40 12.30
C GLY A 222 -20.21 -26.21 13.11
N TYR A 223 -19.65 -25.00 12.94
CA TYR A 223 -20.11 -23.76 13.61
C TYR A 223 -20.91 -22.84 12.69
N TYR A 224 -21.47 -23.38 11.61
CA TYR A 224 -22.41 -22.71 10.71
C TYR A 224 -23.51 -23.70 10.29
N PRO A 225 -24.72 -23.25 9.90
CA PRO A 225 -25.18 -21.86 9.75
C PRO A 225 -25.16 -21.06 11.06
N VAL A 226 -25.09 -19.74 10.97
CA VAL A 226 -25.07 -18.84 12.14
C VAL A 226 -26.27 -17.91 12.16
N TYR A 227 -26.68 -17.40 13.31
CA TYR A 227 -27.62 -16.28 13.46
C TYR A 227 -27.12 -15.33 14.55
N VAL A 228 -27.79 -14.20 14.72
CA VAL A 228 -27.43 -13.22 15.75
C VAL A 228 -28.25 -13.50 17.00
N GLY A 229 -27.56 -13.69 18.12
CA GLY A 229 -28.17 -13.85 19.42
C GLY A 229 -27.36 -13.12 20.49
N THR A 230 -27.55 -13.53 21.73
CA THR A 230 -26.81 -13.05 22.89
C THR A 230 -26.02 -14.19 23.53
N TYR A 231 -25.00 -13.91 24.33
CA TYR A 231 -24.33 -14.93 25.12
C TYR A 231 -24.12 -14.44 26.54
N VAL A 232 -24.59 -15.21 27.52
CA VAL A 232 -24.62 -14.77 28.93
C VAL A 232 -23.23 -14.59 29.51
N TYR A 233 -22.27 -15.49 29.20
CA TYR A 233 -20.90 -15.44 29.71
C TYR A 233 -19.96 -14.60 28.85
N LEU A 234 -20.50 -13.69 28.06
CA LEU A 234 -19.68 -12.72 27.36
C LEU A 234 -19.20 -11.69 28.39
N GLY A 235 -17.91 -11.70 28.75
CA GLY A 235 -17.36 -10.87 29.84
C GLY A 235 -17.57 -9.35 29.72
N ILE A 236 -18.05 -8.88 28.56
CA ILE A 236 -18.55 -7.51 28.37
C ILE A 236 -19.86 -7.22 29.09
N ASN A 237 -20.73 -8.22 29.27
CA ASN A 237 -22.02 -8.07 29.94
C ASN A 237 -21.86 -7.75 31.43
N ASP A 238 -20.76 -8.22 32.04
CA ASP A 238 -20.48 -8.09 33.47
C ASP A 238 -19.76 -6.77 33.83
N GLN A 239 -19.54 -5.87 32.86
CA GLN A 239 -18.82 -4.62 33.09
C GLN A 239 -19.67 -3.55 33.77
N PRO A 240 -19.08 -2.63 34.58
CA PRO A 240 -19.80 -1.58 35.31
C PRO A 240 -20.71 -0.68 34.45
N TYR A 241 -20.44 -0.58 33.14
CA TYR A 241 -21.19 0.22 32.18
C TYR A 241 -22.03 -0.60 31.20
N SER A 242 -22.21 -1.90 31.48
CA SER A 242 -22.96 -2.87 30.67
C SER A 242 -23.92 -3.74 31.46
N ILE A 243 -24.01 -3.56 32.78
CA ILE A 243 -24.95 -4.31 33.63
C ILE A 243 -26.38 -4.18 33.08
N GLY A 244 -27.00 -5.33 32.81
CA GLY A 244 -28.35 -5.40 32.24
C GLY A 244 -28.42 -5.23 30.72
N GLN A 245 -27.28 -5.21 30.03
CA GLN A 245 -27.18 -5.25 28.58
C GLN A 245 -26.56 -6.57 28.13
N SER A 246 -27.09 -7.10 27.03
CA SER A 246 -26.46 -8.19 26.29
C SER A 246 -26.06 -7.66 24.91
N PHE A 247 -25.00 -8.20 24.34
CA PHE A 247 -24.48 -7.74 23.05
C PHE A 247 -24.66 -8.80 21.97
N ALA A 248 -24.78 -8.31 20.72
CA ALA A 248 -24.93 -9.15 19.55
C ALA A 248 -23.69 -10.04 19.36
N ILE A 249 -23.91 -11.33 19.15
CA ILE A 249 -22.87 -12.31 18.86
C ILE A 249 -23.41 -13.37 17.89
N PHE A 250 -22.53 -14.00 17.13
CA PHE A 250 -22.93 -15.10 16.26
C PHE A 250 -23.09 -16.39 17.07
N ARG A 251 -24.27 -17.00 16.94
CA ARG A 251 -24.58 -18.34 17.49
C ARG A 251 -24.83 -19.31 16.34
N TYR A 252 -24.52 -20.58 16.54
CA TYR A 252 -24.80 -21.64 15.55
C TYR A 252 -25.96 -22.55 15.96
N GLY A 253 -26.51 -22.35 17.16
CA GLY A 253 -27.70 -23.04 17.64
C GLY A 253 -28.23 -22.44 18.95
N THR A 254 -29.45 -22.86 19.31
CA THR A 254 -30.20 -22.39 20.49
C THR A 254 -29.78 -23.08 21.80
N GLY A 255 -28.86 -24.04 21.74
CA GLY A 255 -28.29 -24.68 22.92
C GLY A 255 -27.49 -23.67 23.75
N TYR A 256 -27.44 -23.86 25.08
CA TYR A 256 -26.94 -22.88 26.06
C TYR A 256 -25.59 -22.21 25.69
N GLN A 257 -24.59 -22.98 25.26
CA GLN A 257 -23.23 -22.51 24.91
C GLN A 257 -22.92 -22.60 23.40
N HIS A 258 -23.95 -22.60 22.53
CA HIS A 258 -23.76 -22.73 21.09
C HIS A 258 -23.36 -21.40 20.41
N VAL A 259 -22.18 -20.89 20.75
CA VAL A 259 -21.59 -19.68 20.14
C VAL A 259 -20.70 -20.09 18.96
N ALA A 260 -20.81 -19.37 17.84
CA ALA A 260 -20.08 -19.70 16.61
C ALA A 260 -18.58 -19.36 16.76
N GLN A 261 -17.73 -20.37 16.59
CA GLN A 261 -16.29 -20.23 16.70
C GLN A 261 -15.66 -19.88 15.36
N VAL A 262 -14.59 -19.09 15.41
CA VAL A 262 -13.89 -18.57 14.24
C VAL A 262 -12.43 -18.95 14.28
N TYR A 263 -11.96 -19.45 13.13
CA TYR A 263 -10.54 -19.59 12.86
C TYR A 263 -9.96 -18.22 12.51
N LEU A 264 -8.90 -17.82 13.22
CA LEU A 264 -8.08 -16.67 12.88
C LEU A 264 -6.68 -17.14 12.46
N PRO A 265 -6.20 -16.79 11.25
CA PRO A 265 -4.83 -17.10 10.86
C PRO A 265 -3.81 -16.28 11.67
N SER A 266 -4.13 -15.03 12.02
CA SER A 266 -3.26 -14.17 12.83
C SER A 266 -3.83 -14.05 14.25
N LYS A 267 -3.04 -14.40 15.28
CA LYS A 267 -3.47 -14.23 16.67
C LYS A 267 -3.18 -12.79 17.14
N THR A 268 -4.19 -12.16 17.72
CA THR A 268 -4.03 -10.91 18.48
C THR A 268 -3.15 -11.17 19.70
N ASP A 269 -2.17 -10.30 19.92
CA ASP A 269 -1.31 -10.29 21.09
C ASP A 269 -1.18 -8.86 21.62
N TYR A 270 -2.04 -8.53 22.58
CA TYR A 270 -2.08 -7.20 23.16
C TYR A 270 -0.79 -6.82 23.90
N LYS A 271 -0.04 -7.81 24.41
CA LYS A 271 1.23 -7.54 25.12
C LYS A 271 2.35 -7.15 24.17
N ASN A 272 2.31 -7.67 22.95
CA ASN A 272 3.26 -7.37 21.89
C ASN A 272 2.73 -6.32 20.89
N ASN A 273 1.73 -5.51 21.28
CA ASN A 273 1.14 -4.47 20.44
C ASN A 273 0.59 -4.96 19.08
N VAL A 274 0.05 -6.18 19.04
CA VAL A 274 -0.57 -6.75 17.85
C VAL A 274 -2.07 -6.91 18.06
N ALA A 275 -2.90 -6.20 17.29
CA ALA A 275 -4.34 -6.42 17.27
C ALA A 275 -4.91 -6.32 15.85
N TYR A 276 -5.99 -7.07 15.60
CA TYR A 276 -6.68 -7.11 14.31
C TYR A 276 -8.18 -6.89 14.47
N TYR A 277 -8.77 -6.15 13.54
CA TYR A 277 -10.22 -6.20 13.31
C TYR A 277 -10.51 -6.86 11.97
N LEU A 278 -11.71 -7.39 11.83
CA LEU A 278 -12.15 -8.13 10.65
C LEU A 278 -13.14 -7.32 9.83
N THR A 279 -13.06 -7.46 8.51
CA THR A 279 -14.06 -6.95 7.58
C THR A 279 -14.58 -8.05 6.68
N LEU A 280 -15.87 -8.02 6.38
CA LEU A 280 -16.49 -9.05 5.56
C LEU A 280 -16.12 -8.88 4.08
N SER A 281 -15.66 -9.95 3.44
CA SER A 281 -15.26 -9.88 2.02
C SER A 281 -16.47 -9.74 1.08
N SER A 282 -16.28 -9.05 -0.05
CA SER A 282 -17.34 -8.73 -1.01
C SER A 282 -17.78 -9.89 -1.92
N GLY A 283 -17.25 -11.12 -1.73
CA GLY A 283 -17.28 -12.19 -2.73
C GLY A 283 -18.40 -13.22 -2.67
N THR A 284 -19.23 -13.28 -1.63
CA THR A 284 -20.20 -14.39 -1.44
C THR A 284 -21.32 -13.99 -0.47
N GLY A 285 -22.39 -13.32 -0.90
CA GLY A 285 -23.60 -13.02 -0.08
C GLY A 285 -23.39 -12.30 1.27
N ALA A 286 -22.13 -11.97 1.61
CA ALA A 286 -21.71 -11.59 2.93
C ALA A 286 -21.92 -10.09 3.12
N LYS A 287 -21.61 -9.27 2.10
CA LYS A 287 -21.62 -7.80 2.12
C LYS A 287 -22.94 -7.16 2.62
N ASP A 288 -24.04 -7.91 2.58
CA ASP A 288 -25.38 -7.44 2.97
C ASP A 288 -25.81 -7.91 4.36
N PHE A 289 -24.89 -8.37 5.22
CA PHE A 289 -25.22 -8.74 6.59
C PHE A 289 -25.77 -7.55 7.38
N LYS A 290 -26.91 -7.79 8.03
CA LYS A 290 -27.60 -6.81 8.86
C LYS A 290 -28.01 -7.45 10.18
N ILE A 291 -28.02 -6.64 11.22
CA ILE A 291 -28.60 -6.95 12.52
C ILE A 291 -29.93 -6.25 12.67
N ARG A 292 -30.88 -6.90 13.34
CA ARG A 292 -32.22 -6.35 13.56
C ARG A 292 -32.16 -5.03 14.33
N SER A 293 -33.02 -4.08 13.98
CA SER A 293 -33.18 -2.83 14.73
C SER A 293 -34.09 -3.00 15.96
N LYS A 294 -33.81 -2.26 17.04
CA LYS A 294 -34.57 -2.33 18.32
C LYS A 294 -35.97 -1.76 18.24
N GLN A 295 -36.19 -0.87 17.28
CA GLN A 295 -37.45 -0.19 17.10
C GLN A 295 -38.22 -0.86 15.97
N ASP A 296 -39.41 -1.37 16.29
CA ASP A 296 -40.31 -1.95 15.30
C ASP A 296 -40.57 -0.93 14.17
N GLY A 297 -40.35 -1.36 12.91
CA GLY A 297 -40.54 -0.54 11.71
C GLY A 297 -39.30 0.26 11.24
N GLN A 298 -38.18 0.23 11.96
CA GLN A 298 -36.90 0.76 11.46
C GLN A 298 -36.16 -0.29 10.61
N PRO A 299 -35.38 0.12 9.58
CA PRO A 299 -34.62 -0.80 8.76
C PRO A 299 -33.49 -1.47 9.57
N ASP A 300 -33.19 -2.72 9.23
CA ASP A 300 -32.08 -3.46 9.82
C ASP A 300 -30.73 -2.76 9.54
N ILE A 301 -29.83 -2.84 10.52
CA ILE A 301 -28.59 -2.07 10.53
C ILE A 301 -27.51 -2.87 9.79
N PRO A 302 -26.92 -2.35 8.69
CA PRO A 302 -25.84 -3.04 7.99
C PRO A 302 -24.57 -3.06 8.84
N VAL A 303 -23.94 -4.24 8.93
CA VAL A 303 -22.68 -4.41 9.65
C VAL A 303 -21.66 -5.11 8.77
N SER A 304 -20.48 -4.51 8.68
CA SER A 304 -19.37 -4.99 7.86
C SER A 304 -18.07 -5.19 8.63
N VAL A 305 -18.03 -4.80 9.90
CA VAL A 305 -16.83 -4.81 10.75
C VAL A 305 -17.08 -5.67 11.98
N PHE A 306 -16.10 -6.51 12.32
CA PHE A 306 -16.18 -7.44 13.44
C PHE A 306 -14.89 -7.40 14.27
N ILE A 307 -15.01 -7.59 15.57
CA ILE A 307 -13.87 -7.67 16.48
C ILE A 307 -13.79 -9.10 17.00
N PRO A 308 -12.61 -9.75 16.91
CA PRO A 308 -12.40 -11.05 17.52
C PRO A 308 -12.39 -10.94 19.04
N TRP A 309 -13.16 -11.81 19.68
CA TRP A 309 -13.29 -11.91 21.12
C TRP A 309 -12.73 -13.23 21.60
N PHE A 310 -11.75 -13.17 22.50
CA PHE A 310 -11.05 -14.33 23.01
C PHE A 310 -11.62 -14.72 24.37
N ASP A 311 -12.04 -15.98 24.49
CA ASP A 311 -12.58 -16.57 25.71
C ASP A 311 -11.93 -17.95 25.91
N GLY A 312 -10.85 -17.98 26.69
CA GLY A 312 -9.98 -19.15 26.80
C GLY A 312 -9.37 -19.55 25.45
N ASP A 313 -9.60 -20.80 25.04
CA ASP A 313 -9.14 -21.34 23.75
C ASP A 313 -10.07 -21.01 22.57
N TYR A 314 -11.22 -20.39 22.85
CA TYR A 314 -12.23 -20.10 21.85
C TYR A 314 -12.15 -18.66 21.37
N THR A 315 -12.42 -18.47 20.08
CA THR A 315 -12.50 -17.15 19.46
C THR A 315 -13.87 -16.95 18.84
N TYR A 316 -14.56 -15.90 19.27
CA TYR A 316 -15.87 -15.49 18.77
C TYR A 316 -15.77 -14.18 17.99
N LEU A 317 -16.85 -13.78 17.32
CA LEU A 317 -16.93 -12.51 16.60
C LEU A 317 -18.07 -11.65 17.12
N LEU A 318 -17.73 -10.42 17.48
CA LEU A 318 -18.69 -9.40 17.87
C LEU A 318 -18.83 -8.38 16.74
N PRO A 319 -20.06 -8.09 16.28
CA PRO A 319 -20.34 -7.01 15.35
C PRO A 319 -19.95 -5.64 15.94
N CYS A 320 -19.18 -4.85 15.20
CA CYS A 320 -18.72 -3.51 15.59
C CYS A 320 -19.37 -2.44 14.70
N ARG A 321 -19.59 -1.24 15.26
CA ARG A 321 -20.29 -0.14 14.59
C ARG A 321 -19.58 0.39 13.35
N SER A 322 -18.25 0.48 13.36
CA SER A 322 -17.47 0.97 12.22
C SER A 322 -15.99 0.60 12.34
N ALA A 323 -15.25 0.74 11.24
CA ALA A 323 -13.80 0.53 11.24
C ALA A 323 -13.05 1.55 12.12
N SER A 324 -13.50 2.82 12.14
CA SER A 324 -12.90 3.86 13.00
C SER A 324 -13.12 3.58 14.48
N VAL A 325 -14.30 3.07 14.85
CA VAL A 325 -14.63 2.68 16.22
C VAL A 325 -13.83 1.43 16.62
N ALA A 326 -13.69 0.45 15.72
CA ALA A 326 -12.87 -0.74 15.94
C ALA A 326 -11.40 -0.38 16.17
N GLN A 327 -10.83 0.51 15.34
CA GLN A 327 -9.46 1.01 15.54
C GLN A 327 -9.30 1.71 16.88
N THR A 328 -10.22 2.61 17.24
CA THR A 328 -10.18 3.32 18.53
C THR A 328 -10.25 2.38 19.72
N PHE A 329 -11.14 1.38 19.65
CA PHE A 329 -11.30 0.38 20.70
C PHE A 329 -10.05 -0.50 20.84
N LEU A 330 -9.50 -0.99 19.73
CA LEU A 330 -8.32 -1.85 19.74
C LEU A 330 -7.04 -1.08 20.12
N ASP A 331 -6.88 0.19 19.74
CA ASP A 331 -5.78 1.04 20.24
C ASP A 331 -5.82 1.16 21.76
N LYS A 332 -7.01 1.37 22.34
CA LYS A 332 -7.20 1.37 23.79
C LYS A 332 -6.86 0.01 24.42
N MET A 333 -7.31 -1.10 23.82
CA MET A 333 -6.98 -2.46 24.28
C MET A 333 -5.47 -2.73 24.26
N LEU A 334 -4.75 -2.26 23.24
CA LEU A 334 -3.29 -2.38 23.15
C LEU A 334 -2.60 -1.61 24.28
N ARG A 335 -3.02 -0.37 24.54
CA ARG A 335 -2.46 0.47 25.63
C ARG A 335 -2.60 -0.13 27.01
N VAL A 336 -3.64 -0.93 27.24
CA VAL A 336 -3.90 -1.60 28.53
C VAL A 336 -3.45 -3.05 28.55
N GLY A 337 -2.68 -3.50 27.55
CA GLY A 337 -2.14 -4.85 27.49
C GLY A 337 -3.20 -5.96 27.42
N GLY A 338 -4.39 -5.63 26.90
CA GLY A 338 -5.50 -6.56 26.76
C GLY A 338 -6.41 -6.67 27.99
N ASP A 339 -6.21 -5.86 29.03
CA ASP A 339 -7.15 -5.78 30.15
C ASP A 339 -8.43 -5.04 29.73
N PHE A 340 -9.39 -5.82 29.26
CA PHE A 340 -10.69 -5.34 28.79
C PHE A 340 -11.46 -4.52 29.85
N SER A 341 -11.34 -4.86 31.14
CA SER A 341 -12.10 -4.20 32.21
C SER A 341 -11.67 -2.75 32.42
N SER A 342 -10.46 -2.41 31.97
CA SER A 342 -9.88 -1.06 32.09
C SER A 342 -10.21 -0.14 30.90
N VAL A 343 -10.83 -0.66 29.82
CA VAL A 343 -11.07 0.10 28.59
C VAL A 343 -12.27 1.03 28.69
N PHE A 344 -13.32 0.61 29.40
CA PHE A 344 -14.59 1.35 29.47
C PHE A 344 -14.68 2.23 30.71
N PHE A 345 -15.21 3.43 30.52
CA PHE A 345 -15.42 4.44 31.56
C PHE A 345 -16.69 5.25 31.25
N ALA A 346 -17.08 6.17 32.13
CA ALA A 346 -18.39 6.85 32.07
C ALA A 346 -18.77 7.43 30.67
N ASN A 347 -17.78 7.94 29.93
CA ASN A 347 -17.95 8.57 28.61
C ASN A 347 -17.56 7.67 27.42
N TYR A 348 -17.09 6.45 27.69
CA TYR A 348 -16.75 5.46 26.66
C TYR A 348 -17.29 4.11 27.10
N ARG A 349 -18.49 3.78 26.60
CA ARG A 349 -19.29 2.64 27.04
C ARG A 349 -19.35 1.54 25.98
N PRO A 350 -19.53 0.27 26.34
CA PRO A 350 -19.57 -0.84 25.38
C PRO A 350 -20.60 -0.71 24.25
N ASP A 351 -21.75 -0.10 24.51
CA ASP A 351 -22.79 0.18 23.51
C ASP A 351 -22.38 1.21 22.44
N THR A 352 -21.32 1.98 22.68
CA THR A 352 -20.70 2.86 21.68
C THR A 352 -19.78 2.11 20.71
N VAL A 353 -19.38 0.87 21.04
CA VAL A 353 -18.47 0.05 20.24
C VAL A 353 -19.20 -1.11 19.58
N PHE A 354 -19.98 -1.84 20.39
CA PHE A 354 -20.74 -3.02 20.02
C PHE A 354 -22.24 -2.72 19.99
N TYR A 355 -23.02 -3.64 19.44
CA TYR A 355 -24.47 -3.52 19.36
C TYR A 355 -25.15 -4.23 20.53
N PRO A 356 -25.84 -3.52 21.43
CA PRO A 356 -26.73 -4.15 22.40
C PRO A 356 -27.84 -4.91 21.66
N TYR A 357 -28.18 -6.10 22.15
CA TYR A 357 -29.09 -7.02 21.51
C TYR A 357 -30.09 -7.59 22.52
N TRP A 358 -31.35 -7.72 22.10
CA TRP A 358 -32.48 -8.17 22.93
C TRP A 358 -33.19 -9.39 22.35
N ASN A 359 -32.99 -9.69 21.07
CA ASN A 359 -33.77 -10.67 20.32
C ASN A 359 -33.02 -12.01 20.23
N ASP A 360 -32.87 -12.69 21.36
CA ASP A 360 -32.11 -13.94 21.43
C ASP A 360 -32.89 -15.12 20.81
N ASP A 361 -32.21 -15.98 20.05
CA ASP A 361 -32.75 -17.21 19.44
C ASP A 361 -33.95 -17.07 18.48
N VAL A 362 -34.26 -15.86 18.01
CA VAL A 362 -35.41 -15.59 17.12
C VAL A 362 -34.98 -15.22 15.70
N ASP A 363 -33.73 -14.84 15.50
CA ASP A 363 -33.24 -14.41 14.19
C ASP A 363 -33.04 -15.56 13.20
N PRO A 364 -33.24 -15.31 11.89
CA PRO A 364 -33.02 -16.32 10.88
C PRO A 364 -31.54 -16.66 10.73
N PHE A 365 -31.28 -17.93 10.43
CA PHE A 365 -29.95 -18.42 10.09
C PHE A 365 -29.43 -17.82 8.78
N VAL A 366 -28.22 -17.28 8.84
CA VAL A 366 -27.38 -16.77 7.74
C VAL A 366 -26.15 -17.67 7.55
N ASN A 367 -25.39 -17.44 6.47
CA ASN A 367 -24.17 -18.19 6.14
C ASN A 367 -24.39 -19.72 6.10
N GLN A 368 -25.42 -20.18 5.38
CA GLN A 368 -25.80 -21.61 5.36
C GLN A 368 -24.69 -22.55 4.88
N LYS A 369 -23.76 -22.06 4.06
CA LYS A 369 -22.70 -22.85 3.45
C LYS A 369 -21.35 -22.71 4.16
N GLY A 370 -21.21 -21.82 5.14
CA GLY A 370 -19.92 -21.53 5.75
C GLY A 370 -18.94 -20.81 4.81
N ASP A 371 -19.45 -20.13 3.78
CA ASP A 371 -18.68 -19.47 2.73
C ASP A 371 -18.32 -18.01 3.04
N TRP A 372 -18.67 -17.54 4.24
CA TRP A 372 -18.26 -16.23 4.72
C TRP A 372 -16.77 -16.18 5.03
N ILE A 373 -16.12 -15.19 4.43
CA ILE A 373 -14.69 -14.92 4.56
C ILE A 373 -14.51 -13.54 5.17
N PHE A 374 -13.69 -13.48 6.21
CA PHE A 374 -13.31 -12.27 6.90
C PHE A 374 -11.86 -11.90 6.55
N LEU A 375 -11.64 -10.63 6.20
CA LEU A 375 -10.35 -10.03 5.91
C LEU A 375 -9.82 -9.36 7.18
N GLU A 376 -8.61 -9.73 7.60
CA GLU A 376 -7.92 -9.16 8.75
C GLU A 376 -7.27 -7.82 8.39
N THR A 377 -7.46 -6.83 9.26
CA THR A 377 -6.73 -5.56 9.21
C THR A 377 -6.00 -5.34 10.51
N LYS A 378 -4.66 -5.22 10.45
CA LYS A 378 -3.82 -4.92 11.62
C LYS A 378 -4.07 -3.49 12.09
N VAL A 379 -4.19 -3.30 13.40
CA VAL A 379 -4.27 -1.97 14.02
C VAL A 379 -2.86 -1.42 14.17
N THR A 380 -2.68 -0.17 13.74
CA THR A 380 -1.39 0.54 13.81
C THR A 380 -1.50 1.60 14.91
N THR A 381 -0.62 1.55 15.90
CA THR A 381 -0.56 2.58 16.96
C THR A 381 0.39 3.71 16.53
N LEU A 382 0.16 4.93 17.01
CA LEU A 382 1.05 6.07 16.70
C LEU A 382 2.49 5.81 17.18
N GLU A 383 2.65 5.14 18.32
CA GLU A 383 3.95 4.75 18.87
C GLU A 383 4.63 3.67 18.03
N SER A 384 3.90 2.67 17.51
CA SER A 384 4.47 1.70 16.55
C SER A 384 4.94 2.38 15.26
N GLN A 385 4.27 3.44 14.80
CA GLN A 385 4.75 4.20 13.65
C GLN A 385 6.03 4.99 13.94
N ILE A 386 6.25 5.40 15.19
CA ILE A 386 7.47 6.11 15.64
C ILE A 386 8.60 5.11 15.93
N GLU A 387 8.31 3.99 16.60
CA GLU A 387 9.28 2.92 16.85
C GLU A 387 9.70 2.23 15.56
N ASP A 388 8.79 1.91 14.63
CA ASP A 388 9.16 1.40 13.31
C ASP A 388 10.02 2.43 12.56
N ALA A 389 9.72 3.72 12.70
CA ALA A 389 10.57 4.78 12.17
C ALA A 389 11.94 4.90 12.87
N MET A 390 12.08 4.51 14.14
CA MET A 390 13.34 4.56 14.90
C MET A 390 14.15 3.24 14.86
N LEU A 391 13.50 2.08 14.76
CA LEU A 391 14.12 0.75 14.64
C LEU A 391 14.67 0.53 13.22
N ALA A 392 14.00 1.09 12.20
CA ALA A 392 14.49 1.16 10.82
C ALA A 392 15.79 1.99 10.68
N VAL A 393 16.10 2.86 11.65
CA VAL A 393 17.34 3.64 11.67
C VAL A 393 18.54 2.83 12.23
N HIS A 394 18.32 1.69 12.89
CA HIS A 394 19.40 0.99 13.63
C HIS A 394 19.69 -0.47 13.26
N GLN A 395 19.09 -1.05 12.20
CA GLN A 395 19.47 -2.39 11.71
C GLN A 395 19.97 -2.45 10.26
N ILE A 396 20.41 -1.34 9.67
CA ILE A 396 21.10 -1.36 8.37
C ILE A 396 22.62 -1.41 8.60
N GLY A 397 23.07 -2.47 9.29
CA GLY A 397 24.48 -2.83 9.36
C GLY A 397 24.79 -3.93 8.36
N ASP A 398 24.89 -3.60 7.06
CA ASP A 398 25.47 -4.53 6.08
C ASP A 398 26.99 -4.60 6.36
N ASN A 399 27.38 -5.49 7.28
CA ASN A 399 28.77 -5.77 7.63
C ASN A 399 29.46 -6.61 6.54
N ARG A 400 29.60 -6.04 5.34
CA ARG A 400 30.44 -6.59 4.27
C ARG A 400 31.51 -5.59 3.87
N PHE A 401 32.48 -5.43 4.77
CA PHE A 401 33.78 -4.87 4.44
C PHE A 401 34.60 -5.90 3.67
N VAL A 402 34.72 -5.77 2.35
CA VAL A 402 35.97 -5.98 1.60
C VAL A 402 35.90 -5.18 0.27
N GLY A 403 36.74 -4.14 0.13
CA GLY A 403 37.26 -3.73 -1.18
C GLY A 403 36.48 -2.74 -2.04
N CYS A 404 35.68 -1.82 -1.49
CA CYS A 404 35.14 -0.72 -2.30
C CYS A 404 36.27 0.23 -2.72
N SER A 405 36.55 0.33 -4.03
CA SER A 405 37.49 1.30 -4.58
C SER A 405 37.08 2.72 -4.20
N GLU A 406 38.02 3.51 -3.68
CA GLU A 406 37.83 4.91 -3.33
C GLU A 406 37.35 5.70 -4.58
N SER A 407 36.30 6.52 -4.43
CA SER A 407 35.72 7.44 -5.45
C SER A 407 34.44 7.01 -6.20
N LEU A 408 33.47 6.34 -5.56
CA LEU A 408 32.10 6.12 -6.13
C LEU A 408 31.01 7.03 -5.54
N LEU A 409 31.28 7.71 -4.42
CA LEU A 409 30.41 8.68 -3.78
C LEU A 409 30.94 10.10 -4.05
N ASN A 410 30.85 10.55 -5.30
CA ASN A 410 31.18 11.94 -5.66
C ASN A 410 29.89 12.71 -5.94
N PRO A 411 29.70 13.92 -5.37
CA PRO A 411 28.57 14.78 -5.69
C PRO A 411 28.79 15.45 -7.05
N THR A 412 28.75 14.64 -8.12
CA THR A 412 28.86 15.09 -9.51
C THR A 412 27.50 15.05 -10.19
N THR A 413 27.31 15.86 -11.24
CA THR A 413 26.06 15.92 -12.03
C THR A 413 25.74 14.62 -12.77
N SER A 414 26.72 13.72 -12.89
CA SER A 414 26.57 12.38 -13.44
C SER A 414 27.18 11.33 -12.52
N VAL A 415 26.53 10.18 -12.48
CA VAL A 415 26.93 9.02 -11.69
C VAL A 415 27.76 8.05 -12.55
N PRO A 416 29.00 7.69 -12.17
CA PRO A 416 29.80 6.70 -12.90
C PRO A 416 29.17 5.29 -12.87
N SER A 417 29.28 4.56 -13.98
CA SER A 417 28.78 3.19 -14.11
C SER A 417 29.54 2.22 -13.19
N THR A 418 28.82 1.25 -12.63
CA THR A 418 29.40 0.13 -11.86
C THR A 418 29.59 -1.14 -12.67
N SER A 419 29.44 -1.05 -14.00
CA SER A 419 29.46 -2.19 -14.90
C SER A 419 28.44 -3.26 -14.48
N HIS A 420 27.23 -2.79 -14.15
CA HIS A 420 26.08 -3.63 -13.78
C HIS A 420 26.33 -4.46 -12.50
N GLY A 421 26.95 -3.83 -11.49
CA GLY A 421 27.28 -4.47 -10.22
C GLY A 421 28.64 -5.14 -10.15
N SER A 422 29.39 -5.29 -11.25
CA SER A 422 30.63 -6.08 -11.26
C SER A 422 31.73 -5.50 -10.35
N TYR A 423 31.82 -4.17 -10.27
CA TYR A 423 32.82 -3.53 -9.41
C TYR A 423 32.53 -3.65 -7.90
N GLN A 424 31.30 -3.98 -7.52
CA GLN A 424 30.86 -4.00 -6.11
C GLN A 424 30.52 -5.42 -5.64
N PHE A 425 29.94 -6.24 -6.51
CA PHE A 425 29.43 -7.58 -6.22
C PHE A 425 30.22 -8.70 -6.92
N GLY A 426 31.15 -8.36 -7.82
CA GLY A 426 31.95 -9.34 -8.57
C GLY A 426 31.21 -10.05 -9.70
N GLU A 427 29.98 -9.64 -10.01
CA GLU A 427 29.12 -10.23 -11.03
C GLU A 427 28.45 -9.14 -11.90
N SER A 428 28.20 -9.44 -13.19
CA SER A 428 27.61 -8.50 -14.14
C SER A 428 26.30 -9.04 -14.71
N PHE A 429 25.24 -8.24 -14.68
CA PHE A 429 23.89 -8.61 -15.13
C PHE A 429 23.40 -7.71 -16.28
N ASN A 430 24.01 -7.84 -17.46
CA ASN A 430 23.70 -6.97 -18.61
C ASN A 430 22.58 -7.54 -19.53
N ASP A 431 22.51 -8.86 -19.72
CA ASP A 431 21.56 -9.52 -20.62
C ASP A 431 20.36 -10.13 -19.84
N LEU A 432 19.14 -9.85 -20.32
CA LEU A 432 17.90 -10.40 -19.76
C LEU A 432 17.75 -11.90 -20.08
N LYS A 433 18.37 -12.42 -21.15
CA LYS A 433 18.34 -13.86 -21.44
C LYS A 433 19.12 -14.65 -20.39
N ASP A 434 20.29 -14.19 -20.01
CA ASP A 434 21.09 -14.77 -18.92
C ASP A 434 20.32 -14.72 -17.59
N TYR A 435 19.58 -13.64 -17.34
CA TYR A 435 18.67 -13.51 -16.20
C TYR A 435 17.57 -14.57 -16.18
N THR A 436 16.82 -14.72 -17.29
CA THR A 436 15.70 -15.69 -17.38
C THR A 436 16.16 -17.15 -17.25
N ARG A 437 17.40 -17.46 -17.64
CA ARG A 437 17.95 -18.83 -17.55
C ARG A 437 18.45 -19.17 -16.15
N ARG A 438 18.96 -18.20 -15.38
CA ARG A 438 19.59 -18.45 -14.08
C ARG A 438 18.63 -18.44 -12.90
N TYR A 439 17.58 -17.60 -12.96
CA TYR A 439 16.62 -17.40 -11.86
C TYR A 439 15.19 -17.82 -12.21
N GLN A 440 14.99 -18.69 -13.21
CA GLN A 440 13.70 -19.33 -13.42
C GLN A 440 13.34 -20.14 -12.16
N PRO A 441 12.27 -19.79 -11.42
CA PRO A 441 11.82 -20.61 -10.30
C PRO A 441 11.29 -21.93 -10.88
N TYR A 442 12.06 -23.00 -10.74
CA TYR A 442 11.67 -24.34 -11.23
C TYR A 442 10.50 -24.91 -10.42
N ALA A 443 10.44 -24.61 -9.12
CA ALA A 443 9.31 -24.87 -8.24
C ALA A 443 9.49 -24.08 -6.94
N VAL A 444 8.39 -23.61 -6.35
CA VAL A 444 8.33 -23.20 -4.95
C VAL A 444 7.54 -24.28 -4.23
N ALA A 445 8.20 -25.05 -3.38
CA ALA A 445 7.56 -26.09 -2.58
C ALA A 445 7.65 -25.74 -1.09
N SER A 446 6.50 -25.57 -0.45
CA SER A 446 6.41 -25.49 1.01
C SER A 446 6.52 -26.90 1.56
N ILE A 447 7.71 -27.28 2.05
CA ILE A 447 7.92 -28.57 2.70
C ILE A 447 7.50 -28.40 4.16
N SER A 448 6.39 -29.03 4.56
CA SER A 448 6.04 -29.13 5.97
C SER A 448 7.14 -29.92 6.68
N LYS A 449 7.60 -29.41 7.83
CA LYS A 449 8.51 -30.15 8.70
C LYS A 449 7.77 -31.45 9.10
N ALA A 450 8.27 -32.59 8.66
CA ALA A 450 7.75 -33.88 9.12
C ALA A 450 8.05 -34.00 10.61
N THR A 451 6.97 -34.10 11.40
CA THR A 451 6.83 -34.43 12.83
C THR A 451 8.05 -34.32 13.73
#